data_AF-A0A958CW10-F1
#
_entry.id   AF-A0A958CW10-F1
#
_cell.length_a   1.000
_cell.length_b   1.000
_cell.length_c   1.000
_cell.angle_alpha   90.00
_cell.angle_beta   90.00
_cell.angle_gamma   90.00
#
_symmetry.space_group_name_H-M   'P 1'
#
loop_
_entity.id
_entity.type
_entity.pdbx_description
1 polymer ?
#
loop_
_entity_poly.entity_id
_entity_poly.type
_entity_poly.pdbx_seq_one_letter_code
_entity_poly.pdbx_strand_id
1 'polypeptide(L)'
;CPRRVWVIYGRIAVTVGLTVDPSQYSEVVEKLRLQQAPVQVRIAAPGFQVLGQPQQEIAVLPDADSPPVVFYLHPEEVGHTQVSFDFSQAGNPLGTASVPVEITDYEVEAAPESRVGQALPGEPGVPAADRLLYVRFERDGGQSRLVFTLQRAGEVGSEFQPVPIPSDPEQFATELYGAPDALRRHARRAILTPDEADRQLRAIGRSLWRTVIPQDLRELYAAEREQWRNSTLMVVSDEPYIPWELVWPYGEPGSGWQDEDPWCVTLSLTRWLRRTAQGRGNPGPPGQLSLNALARLIPTDSGLPEAAKERDMLRALISERKLRDLGPDEPTWSAALDLLEEGGYDWLHIAAHGQFYDGPADSNSVIRLQDKRELTPQHLAGPEIEAHIHRQRPGFFFNACHGGRQGWALTHLGGWADTLISDGAGLFISPQWEVTDKQALDFAATFYGQLLAGQTVAQAVRQARLAVRAAGNPAWLAYSVYAHPNARLRE
;
A
#
# COMPACT_ATOMS: atom_id res chain seq x y z
N CYS A 1 -23.81 1.92 14.40
CA CYS A 1 -22.70 1.46 15.27
C CYS A 1 -22.61 2.44 16.44
N PRO A 2 -22.67 2.00 17.70
CA PRO A 2 -22.62 2.90 18.87
C PRO A 2 -21.26 3.59 19.00
N ARG A 3 -21.24 4.86 19.44
CA ARG A 3 -20.00 5.59 19.77
C ARG A 3 -19.35 5.13 21.06
N ARG A 4 -20.19 4.81 22.03
CA ARG A 4 -19.80 4.37 23.36
C ARG A 4 -20.52 3.08 23.67
N VAL A 5 -19.80 2.13 24.28
CA VAL A 5 -20.34 0.85 24.68
C VAL A 5 -19.84 0.54 26.08
N TRP A 6 -20.75 0.28 27.00
CA TRP A 6 -20.38 -0.17 28.33
C TRP A 6 -19.81 -1.59 28.28
N VAL A 7 -18.67 -1.82 28.95
CA VAL A 7 -17.99 -3.13 28.98
C VAL A 7 -18.87 -4.25 29.55
N ILE A 8 -19.84 -3.91 30.40
CA ILE A 8 -20.77 -4.88 31.00
C ILE A 8 -21.90 -5.27 30.02
N TYR A 9 -22.10 -4.56 28.91
CA TYR A 9 -23.09 -4.97 27.92
C TYR A 9 -22.73 -6.33 27.32
N GLY A 10 -23.63 -7.31 27.52
CA GLY A 10 -23.39 -8.68 27.06
C GLY A 10 -23.28 -8.83 25.55
N ARG A 11 -23.91 -7.95 24.75
CA ARG A 11 -23.86 -8.03 23.28
C ARG A 11 -24.24 -6.69 22.64
N ILE A 12 -23.46 -6.26 21.65
CA ILE A 12 -23.84 -5.19 20.72
C ILE A 12 -24.01 -5.75 19.31
N ALA A 13 -24.84 -5.09 18.49
CA ALA A 13 -25.01 -5.40 17.08
C ALA A 13 -24.42 -4.27 16.22
N VAL A 14 -23.64 -4.64 15.22
CA VAL A 14 -23.18 -3.75 14.17
C VAL A 14 -23.74 -4.22 12.84
N THR A 15 -24.47 -3.33 12.19
CA THR A 15 -25.21 -3.61 10.96
C THR A 15 -24.48 -2.95 9.79
N VAL A 16 -24.27 -3.71 8.71
CA VAL A 16 -23.64 -3.22 7.48
C VAL A 16 -24.57 -3.51 6.32
N GLY A 17 -24.80 -2.53 5.46
CA GLY A 17 -25.64 -2.66 4.28
C GLY A 17 -25.20 -1.71 3.17
N LEU A 18 -25.55 -2.06 1.94
CA LEU A 18 -25.41 -1.24 0.75
C LEU A 18 -26.73 -0.50 0.50
N THR A 19 -26.64 0.80 0.20
CA THR A 19 -27.79 1.65 -0.05
C THR A 19 -27.71 2.22 -1.48
N VAL A 20 -28.85 2.32 -2.16
CA VAL A 20 -28.95 2.89 -3.52
C VAL A 20 -28.92 4.40 -3.47
N ASP A 21 -29.73 4.97 -2.58
CA ASP A 21 -29.77 6.41 -2.32
C ASP A 21 -28.93 6.72 -1.08
N PRO A 22 -28.10 7.77 -1.13
CA PRO A 22 -27.39 8.22 0.06
C PRO A 22 -28.41 8.59 1.14
N SER A 23 -28.14 8.17 2.39
CA SER A 23 -28.92 8.61 3.55
C SER A 23 -28.99 10.15 3.61
N GLN A 24 -30.10 10.71 4.09
CA GLN A 24 -30.24 12.15 4.32
C GLN A 24 -29.18 12.75 5.29
N TYR A 25 -28.46 11.89 6.01
CA TYR A 25 -27.34 12.24 6.90
C TYR A 25 -25.97 11.92 6.28
N SER A 26 -25.94 11.61 4.99
CA SER A 26 -24.73 11.23 4.25
C SER A 26 -24.06 12.46 3.64
N GLU A 27 -22.77 12.64 3.95
CA GLU A 27 -21.89 13.55 3.20
C GLU A 27 -21.27 12.87 1.96
N VAL A 28 -21.58 11.59 1.71
CA VAL A 28 -21.02 10.83 0.57
C VAL A 28 -21.72 11.25 -0.72
N VAL A 29 -20.93 11.84 -1.63
CA VAL A 29 -21.40 12.40 -2.91
C VAL A 29 -21.34 11.38 -4.05
N GLU A 30 -20.60 10.28 -3.89
CA GLU A 30 -20.30 9.34 -4.99
C GLU A 30 -20.98 7.97 -4.86
N LYS A 31 -21.30 7.36 -6.01
CA LYS A 31 -21.96 6.06 -6.11
C LYS A 31 -20.95 4.92 -6.14
N LEU A 32 -21.23 3.84 -5.40
CA LEU A 32 -20.52 2.57 -5.50
C LEU A 32 -20.71 1.97 -6.91
N ARG A 33 -19.62 1.56 -7.56
CA ARG A 33 -19.66 0.75 -8.78
C ARG A 33 -19.41 -0.69 -8.40
N LEU A 34 -20.44 -1.52 -8.45
CA LEU A 34 -20.38 -2.92 -8.06
C LEU A 34 -20.68 -3.84 -9.24
N GLN A 35 -20.09 -5.03 -9.21
CA GLN A 35 -20.42 -6.14 -10.09
C GLN A 35 -21.72 -6.82 -9.62
N GLN A 36 -22.35 -7.61 -10.50
CA GLN A 36 -23.45 -8.52 -10.13
C GLN A 36 -22.92 -9.76 -9.39
N ALA A 37 -22.26 -9.55 -8.27
CA ALA A 37 -21.73 -10.57 -7.37
C ALA A 37 -21.86 -10.09 -5.92
N PRO A 38 -21.98 -10.98 -4.92
CA PRO A 38 -22.01 -10.58 -3.52
C PRO A 38 -20.78 -9.76 -3.12
N VAL A 39 -20.99 -8.77 -2.27
CA VAL A 39 -19.90 -8.05 -1.60
C VAL A 39 -19.57 -8.79 -0.31
N GLN A 40 -18.33 -9.23 -0.17
CA GLN A 40 -17.81 -9.78 1.07
C GLN A 40 -17.45 -8.64 2.00
N VAL A 41 -17.88 -8.73 3.25
CA VAL A 41 -17.47 -7.83 4.33
C VAL A 41 -16.84 -8.62 5.45
N ARG A 42 -15.64 -8.23 5.86
CA ARG A 42 -14.93 -8.78 7.02
C ARG A 42 -14.83 -7.73 8.11
N ILE A 43 -15.17 -8.10 9.34
CA ILE A 43 -15.06 -7.23 10.52
C ILE A 43 -13.75 -7.49 11.26
N ALA A 44 -13.13 -6.42 11.75
CA ALA A 44 -12.00 -6.45 12.66
C ALA A 44 -12.30 -5.46 13.81
N ALA A 45 -12.36 -5.95 15.04
CA ALA A 45 -12.82 -5.17 16.20
C ALA A 45 -11.90 -5.40 17.42
N PRO A 46 -10.70 -4.78 17.47
CA PRO A 46 -9.85 -4.80 18.67
C PRO A 46 -10.62 -4.35 19.92
N GLY A 47 -10.36 -4.97 21.06
CA GLY A 47 -11.10 -4.74 22.31
C GLY A 47 -12.50 -5.36 22.36
N PHE A 48 -12.90 -6.08 21.30
CA PHE A 48 -14.14 -6.86 21.26
C PHE A 48 -13.87 -8.32 20.86
N GLN A 49 -14.64 -9.23 21.44
CA GLN A 49 -14.83 -10.55 20.88
C GLN A 49 -15.90 -10.51 19.78
N VAL A 50 -15.56 -10.99 18.58
CA VAL A 50 -16.52 -11.17 17.50
C VAL A 50 -17.33 -12.45 17.76
N LEU A 51 -18.63 -12.30 17.97
CA LEU A 51 -19.54 -13.41 18.22
C LEU A 51 -20.07 -13.95 16.88
N GLY A 52 -19.43 -15.01 16.38
CA GLY A 52 -19.82 -15.70 15.15
C GLY A 52 -18.79 -15.59 14.03
N GLN A 53 -19.26 -15.63 12.78
CA GLN A 53 -18.40 -15.54 11.60
C GLN A 53 -17.91 -14.09 11.42
N PRO A 54 -16.58 -13.84 11.37
CA PRO A 54 -16.02 -12.51 11.17
C PRO A 54 -16.12 -12.02 9.70
N GLN A 55 -16.61 -12.87 8.79
CA GLN A 55 -16.85 -12.53 7.39
C GLN A 55 -18.28 -12.93 7.00
N GLN A 56 -18.96 -12.05 6.26
CA GLN A 56 -20.32 -12.27 5.74
C GLN A 56 -20.47 -11.70 4.33
N GLU A 57 -21.48 -12.19 3.60
CA GLU A 57 -21.83 -11.74 2.25
C GLU A 57 -23.03 -10.81 2.26
N ILE A 58 -22.91 -9.69 1.56
CA ILE A 58 -24.01 -8.77 1.26
C ILE A 58 -24.44 -9.00 -0.19
N ALA A 59 -25.69 -9.39 -0.38
CA ALA A 59 -26.27 -9.52 -1.72
C ALA A 59 -26.39 -8.14 -2.38
N VAL A 60 -25.92 -8.03 -3.62
CA VAL A 60 -26.11 -6.83 -4.45
C VAL A 60 -27.43 -6.99 -5.21
N LEU A 61 -28.42 -6.15 -4.89
CA LEU A 61 -29.72 -6.14 -5.54
C LEU A 61 -29.80 -5.01 -6.58
N PRO A 62 -30.39 -5.24 -7.77
CA PRO A 62 -30.67 -4.18 -8.72
C PRO A 62 -31.65 -3.16 -8.13
N ASP A 63 -31.28 -1.87 -8.18
CA ASP A 63 -32.14 -0.73 -7.83
C ASP A 63 -32.82 -0.81 -6.45
N ALA A 64 -32.26 -1.59 -5.52
CA ALA A 64 -32.76 -1.73 -4.16
C ALA A 64 -31.61 -1.84 -3.14
N ASP A 65 -31.85 -1.32 -1.93
CA ASP A 65 -30.95 -1.51 -0.80
C ASP A 65 -30.75 -3.00 -0.52
N SER A 66 -29.54 -3.38 -0.13
CA SER A 66 -29.25 -4.76 0.24
C SER A 66 -29.90 -5.10 1.60
N PRO A 67 -30.37 -6.34 1.82
CA PRO A 67 -30.57 -6.85 3.17
C PRO A 67 -29.26 -6.70 3.96
N PRO A 68 -29.28 -6.06 5.14
CA PRO A 68 -28.05 -5.83 5.87
C PRO A 68 -27.53 -7.12 6.52
N VAL A 69 -26.22 -7.20 6.67
CA VAL A 69 -25.57 -8.20 7.51
C VAL A 69 -25.36 -7.65 8.92
N VAL A 70 -25.35 -8.55 9.91
CA VAL A 70 -25.23 -8.18 11.32
C VAL A 70 -24.07 -8.93 11.95
N PHE A 71 -23.13 -8.17 12.50
CA PHE A 71 -22.07 -8.67 13.35
C PHE A 71 -22.44 -8.44 14.82
N TYR A 72 -22.27 -9.47 15.64
CA TYR A 72 -22.45 -9.35 17.07
C TYR A 72 -21.08 -9.25 17.73
N LEU A 73 -20.91 -8.29 18.63
CA LEU A 73 -19.67 -8.09 19.37
C LEU A 73 -19.94 -8.15 20.87
N HIS A 74 -18.98 -8.69 21.62
CA HIS A 74 -18.91 -8.61 23.07
C HIS A 74 -17.73 -7.71 23.45
N PRO A 75 -17.91 -6.60 24.18
CA PRO A 75 -16.80 -5.75 24.62
C PRO A 75 -15.95 -6.47 25.67
N GLU A 76 -14.63 -6.37 25.56
CA GLU A 76 -13.70 -7.04 26.49
C GLU A 76 -12.77 -6.04 27.21
N GLU A 77 -12.34 -4.98 26.52
CA GLU A 77 -11.29 -4.08 27.01
C GLU A 77 -11.75 -2.62 27.03
N VAL A 78 -11.72 -1.98 28.19
CA VAL A 78 -12.07 -0.55 28.35
C VAL A 78 -11.04 0.32 27.67
N GLY A 79 -11.49 1.27 26.85
CA GLY A 79 -10.62 2.22 26.15
C GLY A 79 -11.17 2.69 24.81
N HIS A 80 -10.38 3.50 24.11
CA HIS A 80 -10.67 3.90 22.74
C HIS A 80 -10.16 2.84 21.77
N THR A 81 -11.02 2.41 20.85
CA THR A 81 -10.72 1.45 19.80
C THR A 81 -11.41 1.85 18.49
N GLN A 82 -11.25 1.03 17.45
CA GLN A 82 -11.92 1.19 16.17
C GLN A 82 -12.45 -0.14 15.65
N VAL A 83 -13.65 -0.14 15.09
CA VAL A 83 -14.20 -1.29 14.36
C VAL A 83 -14.01 -1.04 12.88
N SER A 84 -13.27 -1.93 12.20
CA SER A 84 -12.96 -1.83 10.77
C SER A 84 -13.70 -2.90 9.97
N PHE A 85 -14.12 -2.52 8.76
CA PHE A 85 -14.83 -3.33 7.79
C PHE A 85 -14.05 -3.32 6.48
N ASP A 86 -13.48 -4.47 6.12
CA ASP A 86 -12.82 -4.64 4.82
C ASP A 86 -13.84 -5.20 3.82
N PHE A 87 -14.03 -4.49 2.72
CA PHE A 87 -14.94 -4.89 1.66
C PHE A 87 -14.16 -5.46 0.49
N SER A 88 -14.64 -6.57 -0.06
CA SER A 88 -14.11 -7.15 -1.29
C SER A 88 -15.24 -7.71 -2.15
N GLN A 89 -15.00 -7.78 -3.46
CA GLN A 89 -15.95 -8.36 -4.42
C GLN A 89 -15.19 -9.15 -5.47
N ALA A 90 -15.64 -10.38 -5.72
CA ALA A 90 -14.99 -11.30 -6.65
C ALA A 90 -13.47 -11.47 -6.40
N GLY A 91 -13.04 -11.42 -5.13
CA GLY A 91 -11.63 -11.53 -4.72
C GLY A 91 -10.82 -10.23 -4.80
N ASN A 92 -11.39 -9.12 -5.28
CA ASN A 92 -10.74 -7.81 -5.31
C ASN A 92 -11.14 -6.97 -4.09
N PRO A 93 -10.21 -6.35 -3.36
CA PRO A 93 -10.57 -5.38 -2.33
C PRO A 93 -11.25 -4.17 -2.96
N LEU A 94 -12.37 -3.77 -2.38
CA LEU A 94 -13.10 -2.55 -2.71
C LEU A 94 -12.62 -1.38 -1.82
N GLY A 95 -12.17 -1.69 -0.60
CA GLY A 95 -11.60 -0.75 0.36
C GLY A 95 -12.05 -1.05 1.79
N THR A 96 -11.73 -0.13 2.70
CA THR A 96 -11.98 -0.31 4.15
C THR A 96 -12.77 0.86 4.73
N ALA A 97 -13.77 0.57 5.56
CA ALA A 97 -14.44 1.57 6.39
C ALA A 97 -14.13 1.32 7.87
N SER A 98 -13.90 2.37 8.64
CA SER A 98 -13.60 2.25 10.07
C SER A 98 -14.48 3.18 10.89
N VAL A 99 -14.88 2.71 12.08
CA VAL A 99 -15.70 3.45 13.03
C VAL A 99 -14.97 3.51 14.37
N PRO A 100 -14.58 4.69 14.88
CA PRO A 100 -14.06 4.82 16.23
C PRO A 100 -15.14 4.55 17.27
N VAL A 101 -14.80 3.77 18.29
CA VAL A 101 -15.67 3.36 19.40
C VAL A 101 -14.91 3.52 20.71
N GLU A 102 -15.59 3.95 21.77
CA GLU A 102 -15.08 3.97 23.14
C GLU A 102 -15.79 2.87 23.95
N ILE A 103 -15.04 1.92 24.50
CA ILE A 103 -15.55 0.96 25.48
C ILE A 103 -15.39 1.59 26.87
N THR A 104 -16.49 1.82 27.57
CA THR A 104 -16.55 2.52 28.86
C THR A 104 -16.65 1.54 30.03
N ASP A 105 -16.13 1.93 31.20
CA ASP A 105 -16.34 1.23 32.46
C ASP A 105 -17.65 1.66 33.18
N TYR A 106 -18.25 2.77 32.74
CA TYR A 106 -19.55 3.28 33.19
C TYR A 106 -20.68 3.00 32.19
N GLU A 107 -21.90 2.91 32.71
CA GLU A 107 -23.12 2.71 31.90
C GLU A 107 -23.35 3.89 30.94
N VAL A 108 -23.62 3.56 29.68
CA VAL A 108 -23.92 4.52 28.61
C VAL A 108 -25.16 4.07 27.87
N GLU A 109 -26.09 4.99 27.60
CA GLU A 109 -27.20 4.70 26.70
C GLU A 109 -26.66 4.52 25.27
N ALA A 110 -26.84 3.32 24.71
CA ALA A 110 -26.44 3.01 23.34
C ALA A 110 -27.35 3.75 22.35
N ALA A 111 -26.92 4.92 21.88
CA ALA A 111 -27.58 5.62 20.79
C ALA A 111 -27.19 4.99 19.44
N PRO A 112 -28.16 4.59 18.58
CA PRO A 112 -27.84 4.11 17.25
C PRO A 112 -27.33 5.28 16.39
N GLU A 113 -26.05 5.25 16.03
CA GLU A 113 -25.50 6.14 14.99
C GLU A 113 -25.39 5.41 13.66
N SER A 114 -25.91 6.05 12.62
CA SER A 114 -25.60 5.72 11.23
C SER A 114 -24.31 6.43 10.84
N ARG A 115 -23.34 5.66 10.35
CA ARG A 115 -22.13 6.21 9.73
C ARG A 115 -22.05 5.72 8.31
N VAL A 116 -21.75 6.63 7.40
CA VAL A 116 -21.63 6.31 5.98
C VAL A 116 -20.14 6.16 5.67
N GLY A 117 -19.76 5.03 5.07
CA GLY A 117 -18.43 4.87 4.47
C GLY A 117 -18.40 5.52 3.08
N GLN A 118 -17.25 6.02 2.66
CA GLN A 118 -17.08 6.57 1.30
C GLN A 118 -17.35 5.52 0.21
N ALA A 119 -17.60 6.02 -1.00
CA ALA A 119 -17.72 5.19 -2.19
C ALA A 119 -16.42 4.41 -2.42
N LEU A 120 -16.55 3.09 -2.43
CA LEU A 120 -15.53 2.14 -2.81
C LEU A 120 -15.65 1.87 -4.32
N PRO A 121 -14.74 2.39 -5.16
CA PRO A 121 -14.80 2.16 -6.60
C PRO A 121 -14.43 0.71 -6.90
N GLY A 122 -15.41 -0.10 -7.29
CA GLY A 122 -15.16 -1.41 -7.90
C GLY A 122 -14.97 -1.27 -9.40
N GLU A 123 -13.95 -1.95 -9.94
CA GLU A 123 -13.79 -2.11 -11.37
C GLU A 123 -14.25 -3.52 -11.80
N PRO A 124 -15.29 -3.62 -12.65
CA PRO A 124 -15.72 -4.90 -13.20
C PRO A 124 -14.63 -5.55 -14.04
N GLY A 125 -14.47 -6.88 -13.93
CA GLY A 125 -13.68 -7.67 -14.88
C GLY A 125 -12.17 -7.73 -14.64
N VAL A 126 -11.67 -7.18 -13.53
CA VAL A 126 -10.26 -7.34 -13.14
C VAL A 126 -10.07 -8.71 -12.49
N PRO A 127 -9.17 -9.58 -13.01
CA PRO A 127 -8.85 -10.84 -12.35
C PRO A 127 -8.26 -10.58 -10.97
N ALA A 128 -8.87 -11.17 -9.93
CA ALA A 128 -8.38 -11.04 -8.56
C ALA A 128 -6.94 -11.51 -8.39
N ALA A 129 -6.27 -10.99 -7.38
CA ALA A 129 -5.04 -11.60 -6.90
C ALA A 129 -5.33 -13.04 -6.43
N ASP A 130 -4.40 -13.96 -6.68
CA ASP A 130 -4.51 -15.34 -6.21
C ASP A 130 -4.58 -15.37 -4.67
N ARG A 131 -3.88 -14.44 -4.02
CA ARG A 131 -3.80 -14.30 -2.56
C ARG A 131 -3.79 -12.83 -2.13
N LEU A 132 -4.62 -12.52 -1.14
CA LEU A 132 -4.58 -11.29 -0.36
C LEU A 132 -4.06 -11.60 1.04
N LEU A 133 -3.00 -10.92 1.47
CA LEU A 133 -2.51 -10.99 2.84
C LEU A 133 -2.85 -9.68 3.54
N TYR A 134 -3.88 -9.69 4.39
CA TYR A 134 -4.19 -8.56 5.25
C TYR A 134 -3.27 -8.59 6.46
N VAL A 135 -2.64 -7.45 6.74
CA VAL A 135 -1.76 -7.26 7.90
C VAL A 135 -2.30 -6.08 8.69
N ARG A 136 -2.65 -6.34 9.95
CA ARG A 136 -3.17 -5.33 10.86
C ARG A 136 -2.19 -5.10 12.00
N PHE A 137 -1.87 -3.84 12.23
CA PHE A 137 -1.16 -3.37 13.40
C PHE A 137 -2.17 -3.01 14.50
N GLU A 138 -2.15 -3.75 15.60
CA GLU A 138 -2.97 -3.49 16.78
C GLU A 138 -2.11 -2.95 17.92
N ARG A 139 -2.63 -1.95 18.64
CA ARG A 139 -2.08 -1.48 19.90
C ARG A 139 -3.11 -1.74 21.00
N ASP A 140 -2.76 -2.60 21.93
CA ASP A 140 -3.59 -2.93 23.09
C ASP A 140 -2.74 -2.96 24.36
N GLY A 141 -3.20 -2.30 25.43
CA GLY A 141 -2.54 -2.32 26.74
C GLY A 141 -1.07 -1.87 26.75
N GLY A 142 -0.60 -1.16 25.73
CA GLY A 142 0.82 -0.79 25.55
C GLY A 142 1.67 -1.83 24.81
N GLN A 143 1.10 -2.98 24.42
CA GLN A 143 1.73 -3.95 23.54
C GLN A 143 1.26 -3.73 22.09
N SER A 144 2.21 -3.71 21.17
CA SER A 144 1.92 -3.65 19.73
C SER A 144 1.99 -5.08 19.16
N ARG A 145 1.07 -5.43 18.26
CA ARG A 145 1.09 -6.75 17.60
C ARG A 145 0.64 -6.66 16.15
N LEU A 146 1.08 -7.62 15.34
CA LEU A 146 0.65 -7.81 13.96
C LEU A 146 -0.31 -8.99 13.88
N VAL A 147 -1.46 -8.78 13.26
CA VAL A 147 -2.44 -9.83 12.97
C VAL A 147 -2.46 -10.05 11.47
N PHE A 148 -2.30 -11.30 11.06
CA PHE A 148 -2.25 -11.70 9.65
C PHE A 148 -3.53 -12.45 9.28
N THR A 149 -4.10 -12.12 8.13
CA THR A 149 -5.22 -12.86 7.54
C THR A 149 -4.93 -13.13 6.07
N LEU A 150 -4.85 -14.41 5.68
CA LEU A 150 -4.67 -14.81 4.29
C LEU A 150 -6.02 -15.16 3.68
N GLN A 151 -6.36 -14.52 2.57
CA GLN A 151 -7.55 -14.83 1.77
C GLN A 151 -7.11 -15.28 0.38
N ARG A 152 -7.45 -16.52 0.01
CA ARG A 152 -7.27 -17.02 -1.36
C ARG A 152 -8.44 -16.57 -2.23
N ALA A 153 -8.22 -16.49 -3.53
CA ALA A 153 -9.27 -16.16 -4.48
C ALA A 153 -10.47 -17.11 -4.33
N GLY A 154 -11.65 -16.56 -4.01
CA GLY A 154 -12.89 -17.33 -3.83
C GLY A 154 -13.04 -18.04 -2.47
N GLU A 155 -12.11 -17.87 -1.55
CA GLU A 155 -12.16 -18.48 -0.21
C GLU A 155 -12.42 -17.43 0.89
N VAL A 156 -12.86 -17.92 2.06
CA VAL A 156 -12.94 -17.14 3.30
C VAL A 156 -11.52 -16.94 3.85
N GLY A 157 -11.24 -15.76 4.39
CA GLY A 157 -9.92 -15.47 4.97
C GLY A 157 -9.64 -16.29 6.24
N SER A 158 -8.42 -16.81 6.35
CA SER A 158 -7.91 -17.48 7.56
C SER A 158 -6.99 -16.54 8.33
N GLU A 159 -7.30 -16.30 9.60
CA GLU A 159 -6.47 -15.54 10.53
C GLU A 159 -5.41 -16.44 11.18
N PHE A 160 -4.21 -15.88 11.38
CA PHE A 160 -3.06 -16.56 11.99
C PHE A 160 -2.74 -16.00 13.37
N GLN A 161 -1.91 -16.72 14.13
CA GLN A 161 -1.47 -16.27 15.44
C GLN A 161 -0.86 -14.85 15.39
N PRO A 162 -1.29 -13.93 16.27
CA PRO A 162 -0.70 -12.59 16.33
C PRO A 162 0.79 -12.63 16.68
N VAL A 163 1.56 -11.76 16.03
CA VAL A 163 3.00 -11.61 16.27
C VAL A 163 3.24 -10.38 17.15
N PRO A 164 3.74 -10.53 18.38
CA PRO A 164 4.03 -9.38 19.24
C PRO A 164 5.22 -8.59 18.67
N ILE A 165 5.13 -7.25 18.76
CA ILE A 165 6.22 -6.33 18.44
C ILE A 165 6.82 -5.86 19.77
N PRO A 166 8.01 -6.37 20.16
CA PRO A 166 8.58 -6.17 21.50
C PRO A 166 9.26 -4.80 21.70
N SER A 167 9.47 -4.03 20.63
CA SER A 167 10.22 -2.76 20.63
C SER A 167 9.39 -1.62 20.05
N ASP A 168 9.91 -0.40 20.14
CA ASP A 168 9.39 0.73 19.38
C ASP A 168 9.44 0.42 17.87
N PRO A 169 8.29 0.34 17.18
CA PRO A 169 8.24 0.05 15.74
C PRO A 169 9.06 1.03 14.89
N GLU A 170 9.14 2.30 15.31
CA GLU A 170 9.86 3.34 14.57
C GLU A 170 11.38 3.15 14.65
N GLN A 171 11.88 2.78 15.83
CA GLN A 171 13.29 2.43 16.00
C GLN A 171 13.65 1.20 15.16
N PHE A 172 12.82 0.15 15.20
CA PHE A 172 13.02 -1.06 14.40
C PHE A 172 13.05 -0.75 12.89
N ALA A 173 12.12 0.09 12.42
CA ALA A 173 12.09 0.55 11.04
C ALA A 173 13.38 1.27 10.65
N THR A 174 13.85 2.19 11.49
CA THR A 174 15.07 2.98 11.24
C THR A 174 16.29 2.07 11.05
N GLU A 175 16.46 1.07 11.92
CA GLU A 175 17.55 0.09 11.82
C GLU A 175 17.42 -0.76 10.55
N LEU A 176 16.20 -1.25 10.27
CA LEU A 176 15.91 -2.11 9.14
C LEU A 176 16.18 -1.43 7.80
N TYR A 177 15.73 -0.18 7.64
CA TYR A 177 15.92 0.57 6.41
C TYR A 177 17.32 1.20 6.29
N GLY A 178 18.01 1.46 7.40
CA GLY A 178 19.40 1.91 7.42
C GLY A 178 20.40 0.82 7.00
N ALA A 179 20.04 -0.46 7.17
CA ALA A 179 20.92 -1.58 6.84
C ALA A 179 21.24 -1.68 5.32
N PRO A 180 20.25 -1.64 4.39
CA PRO A 180 20.53 -1.56 2.95
C PRO A 180 21.42 -0.37 2.55
N ASP A 181 21.18 0.81 3.13
CA ASP A 181 22.02 2.00 2.87
C ASP A 181 23.47 1.77 3.33
N ALA A 182 23.65 1.15 4.49
CA ALA A 182 24.97 0.77 5.00
C ALA A 182 25.67 -0.25 4.09
N LEU A 183 24.95 -1.29 3.63
CA LEU A 183 25.49 -2.29 2.69
C LEU A 183 25.98 -1.63 1.42
N ARG A 184 25.17 -0.75 0.82
CA ARG A 184 25.54 0.00 -0.39
C ARG A 184 26.79 0.86 -0.15
N ARG A 185 26.85 1.59 0.97
CA ARG A 185 28.03 2.41 1.32
C ARG A 185 29.28 1.57 1.51
N HIS A 186 29.18 0.41 2.17
CA HIS A 186 30.30 -0.50 2.38
C HIS A 186 30.79 -1.14 1.08
N ALA A 187 29.87 -1.59 0.21
CA ALA A 187 30.21 -2.11 -1.11
C ALA A 187 30.90 -1.04 -1.98
N ARG A 188 30.38 0.20 -1.99
CA ARG A 188 31.00 1.32 -2.73
C ARG A 188 32.42 1.65 -2.24
N ARG A 189 32.68 1.50 -0.94
CA ARG A 189 34.00 1.74 -0.32
C ARG A 189 34.91 0.51 -0.39
N ALA A 190 34.51 -0.57 -1.06
CA ALA A 190 35.20 -1.85 -1.11
C ALA A 190 35.51 -2.44 0.29
N ILE A 191 34.68 -2.10 1.29
CA ILE A 191 34.75 -2.67 2.65
C ILE A 191 34.18 -4.10 2.66
N LEU A 192 33.12 -4.33 1.86
CA LEU A 192 32.53 -5.64 1.62
C LEU A 192 32.70 -6.00 0.15
N THR A 193 32.95 -7.27 -0.11
CA THR A 193 32.80 -7.83 -1.46
C THR A 193 31.32 -7.87 -1.85
N PRO A 194 31.00 -7.89 -3.16
CA PRO A 194 29.61 -8.04 -3.61
C PRO A 194 28.89 -9.25 -3.00
N ASP A 195 29.57 -10.39 -2.92
CA ASP A 195 29.01 -11.63 -2.36
C ASP A 195 28.74 -11.52 -0.84
N GLU A 196 29.59 -10.80 -0.10
CA GLU A 196 29.36 -10.55 1.33
C GLU A 196 28.16 -9.62 1.54
N ALA A 197 28.03 -8.58 0.72
CA ALA A 197 26.88 -7.68 0.78
C ALA A 197 25.57 -8.41 0.45
N ASP A 198 25.54 -9.27 -0.58
CA ASP A 198 24.38 -10.11 -0.91
C ASP A 198 24.05 -11.10 0.21
N ARG A 199 25.07 -11.69 0.84
CA ARG A 199 24.88 -12.59 1.98
C ARG A 199 24.23 -11.86 3.15
N GLN A 200 24.64 -10.63 3.44
CA GLN A 200 24.04 -9.81 4.50
C GLN A 200 22.61 -9.39 4.14
N LEU A 201 22.34 -8.98 2.90
CA LEU A 201 20.99 -8.65 2.43
C LEU A 201 20.04 -9.85 2.58
N ARG A 202 20.48 -11.04 2.18
CA ARG A 202 19.73 -12.29 2.36
C ARG A 202 19.50 -12.62 3.83
N ALA A 203 20.47 -12.33 4.70
CA ALA A 203 20.33 -12.52 6.14
C ALA A 203 19.26 -11.59 6.74
N ILE A 204 19.18 -10.34 6.31
CA ILE A 204 18.12 -9.39 6.70
C ILE A 204 16.75 -9.96 6.29
N GLY A 205 16.61 -10.39 5.05
CA GLY A 205 15.36 -10.96 4.53
C GLY A 205 14.90 -12.23 5.24
N ARG A 206 15.85 -13.11 5.58
CA ARG A 206 15.58 -14.31 6.40
C ARG A 206 15.22 -13.95 7.84
N SER A 207 15.83 -12.91 8.40
CA SER A 207 15.45 -12.43 9.73
C SER A 207 13.99 -11.99 9.72
N LEU A 208 13.58 -11.18 8.73
CA LEU A 208 12.18 -10.76 8.57
C LEU A 208 11.23 -11.95 8.44
N TRP A 209 11.56 -12.93 7.59
CA TRP A 209 10.76 -14.16 7.47
C TRP A 209 10.54 -14.82 8.83
N ARG A 210 11.61 -15.01 9.61
CA ARG A 210 11.56 -15.68 10.90
C ARG A 210 10.80 -14.88 11.97
N THR A 211 10.95 -13.56 12.00
CA THR A 211 10.47 -12.72 13.10
C THR A 211 9.09 -12.12 12.85
N VAL A 212 8.76 -11.81 11.61
CA VAL A 212 7.53 -11.10 11.24
C VAL A 212 6.44 -12.07 10.80
N ILE A 213 6.78 -13.15 10.10
CA ILE A 213 5.77 -14.09 9.59
C ILE A 213 5.45 -15.13 10.68
N PRO A 214 4.17 -15.27 11.10
CA PRO A 214 3.81 -16.16 12.18
C PRO A 214 4.05 -17.63 11.79
N GLN A 215 4.35 -18.47 12.77
CA GLN A 215 4.83 -19.84 12.55
C GLN A 215 3.83 -20.67 11.72
N ASP A 216 2.55 -20.58 12.03
CA ASP A 216 1.45 -21.24 11.31
C ASP A 216 1.34 -20.78 9.85
N LEU A 217 1.56 -19.49 9.54
CA LEU A 217 1.67 -19.02 8.15
C LEU A 217 2.94 -19.53 7.45
N ARG A 218 4.06 -19.64 8.17
CA ARG A 218 5.31 -20.22 7.61
C ARG A 218 5.14 -21.70 7.29
N GLU A 219 4.45 -22.45 8.14
CA GLU A 219 4.10 -23.86 7.94
C GLU A 219 3.16 -24.03 6.74
N LEU A 220 2.14 -23.16 6.62
CA LEU A 220 1.25 -23.14 5.46
C LEU A 220 2.01 -22.87 4.16
N TYR A 221 2.86 -21.84 4.14
CA TYR A 221 3.70 -21.52 2.99
C TYR A 221 4.60 -22.70 2.62
N ALA A 222 5.22 -23.37 3.60
CA ALA A 222 6.07 -24.53 3.37
C ALA A 222 5.32 -25.67 2.68
N ALA A 223 4.07 -25.94 3.12
CA ALA A 223 3.22 -26.98 2.56
C ALA A 223 2.74 -26.66 1.13
N GLU A 224 2.55 -25.38 0.82
CA GLU A 224 1.99 -24.91 -0.46
C GLU A 224 3.02 -24.24 -1.38
N ARG A 225 4.33 -24.27 -1.07
CA ARG A 225 5.35 -23.41 -1.71
C ARG A 225 5.29 -23.41 -3.24
N GLU A 226 5.14 -24.57 -3.87
CA GLU A 226 5.09 -24.68 -5.33
C GLU A 226 3.81 -24.05 -5.93
N GLN A 227 2.70 -24.00 -5.18
CA GLN A 227 1.46 -23.32 -5.57
C GLN A 227 1.53 -21.80 -5.36
N TRP A 228 2.42 -21.34 -4.49
CA TRP A 228 2.68 -19.91 -4.30
C TRP A 228 3.57 -19.37 -5.42
N ARG A 229 4.55 -20.16 -5.87
CA ARG A 229 5.50 -19.78 -6.93
C ARG A 229 4.78 -19.20 -8.17
N ASN A 230 5.23 -18.03 -8.62
CA ASN A 230 4.68 -17.23 -9.74
C ASN A 230 3.23 -16.74 -9.59
N SER A 231 2.55 -17.05 -8.48
CA SER A 231 1.22 -16.47 -8.20
C SER A 231 1.32 -15.01 -7.78
N THR A 232 0.19 -14.33 -7.81
CA THR A 232 0.02 -12.96 -7.33
C THR A 232 -0.24 -12.93 -5.84
N LEU A 233 0.51 -12.09 -5.13
CA LEU A 233 0.30 -11.79 -3.72
C LEU A 233 0.15 -10.27 -3.58
N MET A 234 -0.97 -9.83 -3.03
CA MET A 234 -1.14 -8.44 -2.64
C MET A 234 -1.21 -8.34 -1.12
N VAL A 235 -0.27 -7.60 -0.53
CA VAL A 235 -0.26 -7.35 0.90
C VAL A 235 -1.03 -6.07 1.21
N VAL A 236 -2.12 -6.18 1.95
CA VAL A 236 -2.97 -5.05 2.34
C VAL A 236 -2.70 -4.73 3.81
N SER A 237 -2.05 -3.60 4.08
CA SER A 237 -1.44 -3.32 5.39
C SER A 237 -1.78 -1.92 5.92
N ASP A 238 -2.04 -1.80 7.22
CA ASP A 238 -1.98 -0.54 7.99
C ASP A 238 -0.66 -0.41 8.78
N GLU A 239 0.28 -1.32 8.53
CA GLU A 239 1.66 -1.29 9.03
C GLU A 239 2.58 -0.62 7.98
N PRO A 240 3.35 0.43 8.36
CA PRO A 240 4.13 1.25 7.42
C PRO A 240 5.60 0.82 7.22
N TYR A 241 6.17 -0.04 8.07
CA TYR A 241 7.61 -0.20 8.20
C TYR A 241 8.18 -1.49 7.63
N ILE A 242 7.38 -2.52 7.39
CA ILE A 242 7.90 -3.80 6.96
C ILE A 242 8.22 -3.74 5.46
N PRO A 243 9.46 -3.97 5.02
CA PRO A 243 9.79 -4.08 3.60
C PRO A 243 9.45 -5.50 3.11
N TRP A 244 8.20 -5.75 2.73
CA TRP A 244 7.73 -7.06 2.26
C TRP A 244 8.57 -7.62 1.10
N GLU A 245 9.17 -6.74 0.31
CA GLU A 245 10.10 -7.06 -0.78
C GLU A 245 11.36 -7.82 -0.32
N LEU A 246 11.76 -7.67 0.95
CA LEU A 246 12.91 -8.38 1.52
C LEU A 246 12.56 -9.75 2.08
N VAL A 247 11.28 -10.11 2.25
CA VAL A 247 10.91 -11.38 2.88
C VAL A 247 11.50 -12.56 2.11
N TRP A 248 12.36 -13.33 2.77
CA TRP A 248 13.11 -14.42 2.16
C TRP A 248 12.83 -15.75 2.85
N PRO A 249 11.89 -16.56 2.31
CA PRO A 249 11.46 -17.78 2.96
C PRO A 249 12.55 -18.84 3.05
N TYR A 250 12.56 -19.54 4.18
CA TYR A 250 13.34 -20.75 4.39
C TYR A 250 12.66 -21.64 5.42
N GLY A 251 12.92 -22.95 5.35
CA GLY A 251 12.31 -23.91 6.25
C GLY A 251 12.98 -23.98 7.62
N GLU A 252 12.25 -24.54 8.59
CA GLU A 252 12.78 -24.82 9.92
C GLU A 252 14.00 -25.74 9.87
N PRO A 253 14.87 -25.71 10.90
CA PRO A 253 16.04 -26.58 10.97
C PRO A 253 15.69 -28.06 10.69
N GLY A 254 16.40 -28.67 9.74
CA GLY A 254 16.17 -30.07 9.34
C GLY A 254 15.18 -30.27 8.19
N SER A 255 14.41 -29.25 7.80
CA SER A 255 13.48 -29.34 6.66
C SER A 255 14.18 -29.41 5.29
N GLY A 256 15.40 -28.90 5.18
CA GLY A 256 16.24 -28.95 3.98
C GLY A 256 15.80 -28.03 2.82
N TRP A 257 14.71 -27.29 2.96
CA TRP A 257 14.21 -26.40 1.91
C TRP A 257 14.48 -24.92 2.20
N GLN A 258 14.67 -24.15 1.13
CA GLN A 258 14.79 -22.70 1.16
C GLN A 258 14.43 -22.13 -0.21
N ASP A 259 13.92 -20.90 -0.25
CA ASP A 259 13.70 -20.21 -1.50
C ASP A 259 15.02 -19.64 -2.06
N GLU A 260 15.14 -19.70 -3.39
CA GLU A 260 16.28 -19.15 -4.12
C GLU A 260 16.32 -17.63 -4.13
N ASP A 261 15.17 -16.98 -3.96
CA ASP A 261 14.94 -15.54 -4.10
C ASP A 261 13.82 -15.08 -3.14
N PRO A 262 13.69 -13.77 -2.84
CA PRO A 262 12.66 -13.26 -1.94
C PRO A 262 11.26 -13.24 -2.59
N TRP A 263 10.22 -13.03 -1.79
CA TRP A 263 8.82 -13.00 -2.23
C TRP A 263 8.56 -12.10 -3.43
N CYS A 264 9.19 -10.92 -3.54
CA CYS A 264 8.95 -10.04 -4.70
C CYS A 264 9.52 -10.56 -6.03
N VAL A 265 10.20 -11.71 -6.02
CA VAL A 265 10.80 -12.35 -7.18
C VAL A 265 10.23 -13.74 -7.41
N THR A 266 9.97 -14.49 -6.33
CA THR A 266 9.29 -15.80 -6.42
C THR A 266 7.79 -15.66 -6.64
N LEU A 267 7.20 -14.52 -6.23
CA LEU A 267 5.80 -14.14 -6.40
C LEU A 267 5.70 -12.84 -7.21
N SER A 268 4.50 -12.59 -7.74
CA SER A 268 4.12 -11.30 -8.32
C SER A 268 3.58 -10.41 -7.19
N LEU A 269 4.50 -9.86 -6.38
CA LEU A 269 4.21 -9.11 -5.15
C LEU A 269 3.83 -7.65 -5.42
N THR A 270 2.76 -7.20 -4.79
CA THR A 270 2.37 -5.78 -4.67
C THR A 270 1.83 -5.49 -3.27
N ARG A 271 1.66 -4.21 -2.94
CA ARG A 271 1.16 -3.73 -1.66
C ARG A 271 -0.12 -2.91 -1.89
N TRP A 272 -0.92 -2.76 -0.85
CA TRP A 272 -1.96 -1.74 -0.76
C TRP A 272 -2.10 -1.27 0.68
N LEU A 273 -2.63 -0.08 0.88
CA LEU A 273 -2.83 0.45 2.22
C LEU A 273 -4.23 0.14 2.73
N ARG A 274 -4.31 -0.30 3.97
CA ARG A 274 -5.56 -0.38 4.71
C ARG A 274 -5.82 0.95 5.42
N ARG A 275 -7.08 1.39 5.43
CA ARG A 275 -7.47 2.72 5.90
C ARG A 275 -6.99 3.03 7.32
N THR A 276 -6.53 4.26 7.52
CA THR A 276 -6.35 4.88 8.85
C THR A 276 -7.56 5.75 9.22
N ALA A 277 -7.76 6.04 10.51
CA ALA A 277 -8.92 6.78 11.02
C ALA A 277 -9.12 8.19 10.40
N GLN A 278 -8.10 8.75 9.73
CA GLN A 278 -8.14 10.09 9.13
C GLN A 278 -8.03 10.13 7.60
N GLY A 279 -7.71 9.02 6.94
CA GLY A 279 -7.67 8.95 5.48
C GLY A 279 -9.06 9.09 4.86
N ARG A 280 -9.13 9.70 3.66
CA ARG A 280 -10.34 9.86 2.83
C ARG A 280 -10.71 8.57 2.07
N GLY A 281 -10.54 7.44 2.78
CA GLY A 281 -10.97 6.11 2.38
C GLY A 281 -10.08 5.52 1.30
N ASN A 282 -9.10 4.70 1.67
CA ASN A 282 -8.23 4.00 0.71
C ASN A 282 -9.08 3.15 -0.24
N PRO A 283 -9.36 3.63 -1.47
CA PRO A 283 -10.18 2.88 -2.38
C PRO A 283 -9.42 1.62 -2.79
N GLY A 284 -10.12 0.55 -3.13
CA GLY A 284 -9.52 -0.64 -3.71
C GLY A 284 -8.70 -0.28 -4.96
N PRO A 285 -7.53 -0.90 -5.18
CA PRO A 285 -6.67 -0.53 -6.30
C PRO A 285 -7.38 -0.80 -7.64
N PRO A 286 -7.26 0.10 -8.64
CA PRO A 286 -7.87 -0.12 -9.94
C PRO A 286 -7.10 -1.21 -10.69
N GLY A 287 -7.81 -2.00 -11.50
CA GLY A 287 -7.19 -2.99 -12.38
C GLY A 287 -6.97 -2.49 -13.81
N GLN A 288 -7.49 -1.32 -14.16
CA GLN A 288 -7.15 -0.61 -15.38
C GLN A 288 -6.53 0.75 -15.06
N LEU A 289 -5.41 1.04 -15.70
CA LEU A 289 -4.68 2.30 -15.55
C LEU A 289 -4.79 3.10 -16.86
N SER A 290 -5.22 4.35 -16.78
CA SER A 290 -5.19 5.25 -17.93
C SER A 290 -3.77 5.80 -18.12
N LEU A 291 -3.37 6.06 -19.37
CA LEU A 291 -2.11 6.73 -19.70
C LEU A 291 -2.30 7.51 -21.02
N ASN A 292 -3.01 8.63 -20.96
CA ASN A 292 -3.21 9.59 -22.04
C ASN A 292 -2.44 10.90 -21.81
N ALA A 293 -2.12 11.23 -20.57
CA ALA A 293 -1.32 12.39 -20.19
C ALA A 293 -0.26 12.01 -19.13
N LEU A 294 0.99 12.40 -19.39
CA LEU A 294 2.12 12.15 -18.50
C LEU A 294 2.72 13.50 -18.09
N ALA A 295 2.70 13.77 -16.80
CA ALA A 295 3.44 14.85 -16.17
C ALA A 295 4.82 14.35 -15.74
N ARG A 296 5.84 15.21 -15.85
CA ARG A 296 7.23 14.90 -15.49
C ARG A 296 7.84 16.04 -14.67
N LEU A 297 8.42 15.71 -13.52
CA LEU A 297 9.20 16.64 -12.69
C LEU A 297 10.63 16.11 -12.58
N ILE A 298 11.51 16.60 -13.46
CA ILE A 298 12.92 16.18 -13.54
C ILE A 298 13.81 17.43 -13.56
N PRO A 299 14.39 17.83 -12.40
CA PRO A 299 15.19 19.04 -12.29
C PRO A 299 16.43 19.00 -13.19
N THR A 300 16.69 20.11 -13.88
CA THR A 300 17.82 20.25 -14.81
C THR A 300 19.14 20.50 -14.07
N ASP A 301 19.07 20.96 -12.81
CA ASP A 301 20.19 21.29 -11.93
C ASP A 301 20.51 20.21 -10.89
N SER A 302 19.89 19.03 -11.00
CA SER A 302 20.04 17.92 -10.03
C SER A 302 21.46 17.34 -9.95
N GLY A 303 22.27 17.52 -11.00
CA GLY A 303 23.58 16.89 -11.13
C GLY A 303 23.52 15.36 -11.34
N LEU A 304 22.35 14.82 -11.68
CA LEU A 304 22.09 13.41 -11.98
C LEU A 304 22.12 13.20 -13.51
N PRO A 305 23.20 12.65 -14.08
CA PRO A 305 23.33 12.52 -15.54
C PRO A 305 22.35 11.50 -16.14
N GLU A 306 21.96 10.45 -15.42
CA GLU A 306 21.00 9.46 -15.92
C GLU A 306 19.56 9.97 -15.81
N ALA A 307 19.23 10.84 -14.85
CA ALA A 307 17.95 11.55 -14.81
C ALA A 307 17.69 12.39 -16.08
N ALA A 308 18.74 12.97 -16.68
CA ALA A 308 18.61 13.65 -17.98
C ALA A 308 18.21 12.68 -19.11
N LYS A 309 18.79 11.47 -19.11
CA LYS A 309 18.41 10.41 -20.07
C LYS A 309 17.03 9.85 -19.77
N GLU A 310 16.63 9.80 -18.50
CA GLU A 310 15.27 9.43 -18.09
C GLU A 310 14.25 10.42 -18.64
N ARG A 311 14.52 11.74 -18.55
CA ARG A 311 13.69 12.76 -19.21
C ARG A 311 13.57 12.53 -20.72
N ASP A 312 14.67 12.21 -21.39
CA ASP A 312 14.65 11.96 -22.83
C ASP A 312 13.88 10.67 -23.19
N MET A 313 14.00 9.62 -22.37
CA MET A 313 13.23 8.39 -22.48
C MET A 313 11.73 8.64 -22.33
N LEU A 314 11.31 9.43 -21.34
CA LEU A 314 9.90 9.79 -21.15
C LEU A 314 9.38 10.68 -22.28
N ARG A 315 10.18 11.63 -22.78
CA ARG A 315 9.81 12.44 -23.96
C ARG A 315 9.62 11.58 -25.20
N ALA A 316 10.50 10.60 -25.42
CA ALA A 316 10.35 9.64 -26.50
C ALA A 316 9.07 8.81 -26.35
N LEU A 317 8.79 8.30 -25.14
CA LEU A 317 7.57 7.57 -24.82
C LEU A 317 6.31 8.41 -25.08
N ILE A 318 6.28 9.66 -24.60
CA ILE A 318 5.18 10.61 -24.84
C ILE A 318 4.95 10.80 -26.34
N SER A 319 6.02 11.02 -27.11
CA SER A 319 5.93 11.22 -28.56
C SER A 319 5.44 9.97 -29.29
N GLU A 320 6.00 8.80 -28.96
CA GLU A 320 5.66 7.52 -29.61
C GLU A 320 4.19 7.14 -29.36
N ARG A 321 3.73 7.33 -28.12
CA ARG A 321 2.36 6.98 -27.68
C ARG A 321 1.37 8.12 -27.85
N LYS A 322 1.81 9.27 -28.36
CA LYS A 322 0.99 10.49 -28.58
C LYS A 322 0.27 10.95 -27.30
N LEU A 323 0.98 10.88 -26.17
CA LEU A 323 0.49 11.36 -24.89
C LEU A 323 0.53 12.88 -24.84
N ARG A 324 -0.30 13.48 -23.98
CA ARG A 324 -0.14 14.89 -23.60
C ARG A 324 1.05 15.02 -22.64
N ASP A 325 2.06 15.82 -22.99
CA ASP A 325 3.12 16.24 -22.06
C ASP A 325 2.58 17.39 -21.20
N LEU A 326 2.49 17.17 -19.90
CA LEU A 326 2.08 18.20 -18.94
C LEU A 326 3.26 18.68 -18.08
N GLY A 327 4.44 18.09 -18.22
CA GLY A 327 5.58 18.44 -17.38
C GLY A 327 6.26 19.75 -17.80
N PRO A 328 6.63 20.61 -16.85
CA PRO A 328 7.43 21.79 -17.16
C PRO A 328 8.82 21.41 -17.67
N ASP A 329 9.46 22.32 -18.40
CA ASP A 329 10.88 22.15 -18.79
C ASP A 329 11.81 22.29 -17.58
N GLU A 330 11.49 23.21 -16.68
CA GLU A 330 12.14 23.38 -15.38
C GLU A 330 11.11 23.25 -14.26
N PRO A 331 11.14 22.17 -13.47
CA PRO A 331 10.17 21.94 -12.40
C PRO A 331 10.52 22.78 -11.17
N THR A 332 10.33 24.10 -11.27
CA THR A 332 10.38 25.00 -10.11
C THR A 332 9.27 24.66 -9.13
N TRP A 333 9.42 25.09 -7.87
CA TRP A 333 8.41 24.84 -6.85
C TRP A 333 7.02 25.38 -7.25
N SER A 334 6.95 26.58 -7.85
CA SER A 334 5.68 27.14 -8.35
C SER A 334 5.12 26.28 -9.47
N ALA A 335 5.91 26.00 -10.51
CA ALA A 335 5.45 25.22 -11.67
C ALA A 335 5.01 23.79 -11.30
N ALA A 336 5.64 23.18 -10.28
CA ALA A 336 5.23 21.89 -9.77
C ALA A 336 3.87 21.95 -9.04
N LEU A 337 3.63 22.99 -8.23
CA LEU A 337 2.33 23.18 -7.58
C LEU A 337 1.24 23.54 -8.57
N ASP A 338 1.52 24.47 -9.50
CA ASP A 338 0.58 24.85 -10.56
C ASP A 338 0.14 23.60 -11.36
N LEU A 339 1.08 22.72 -11.71
CA LEU A 339 0.79 21.43 -12.38
C LEU A 339 -0.09 20.49 -11.53
N LEU A 340 0.19 20.39 -10.23
CA LEU A 340 -0.59 19.54 -9.31
C LEU A 340 -2.02 20.08 -9.13
N GLU A 341 -2.17 21.39 -9.01
CA GLU A 341 -3.46 22.08 -8.85
C GLU A 341 -4.29 22.06 -10.13
N GLU A 342 -3.68 22.32 -11.30
CA GLU A 342 -4.34 22.23 -12.61
C GLU A 342 -4.80 20.79 -12.93
N GLY A 343 -4.01 19.80 -12.50
CA GLY A 343 -4.29 18.39 -12.69
C GLY A 343 -4.30 17.96 -14.16
N GLY A 344 -5.18 17.02 -14.49
CA GLY A 344 -5.37 16.52 -15.86
C GLY A 344 -4.33 15.50 -16.34
N TYR A 345 -3.36 15.14 -15.49
CA TYR A 345 -2.41 14.05 -15.72
C TYR A 345 -3.03 12.70 -15.38
N ASP A 346 -2.68 11.66 -16.14
CA ASP A 346 -2.97 10.28 -15.74
C ASP A 346 -1.82 9.74 -14.89
N TRP A 347 -0.60 10.20 -15.16
CA TRP A 347 0.60 9.79 -14.44
C TRP A 347 1.49 10.97 -14.14
N LEU A 348 2.10 10.98 -12.96
CA LEU A 348 3.19 11.88 -12.57
C LEU A 348 4.46 11.07 -12.35
N HIS A 349 5.50 11.35 -13.16
CA HIS A 349 6.82 10.78 -13.01
C HIS A 349 7.79 11.81 -12.41
N ILE A 350 8.54 11.41 -11.40
CA ILE A 350 9.60 12.23 -10.79
C ILE A 350 10.93 11.48 -10.85
N ALA A 351 11.98 12.14 -11.33
CA ALA A 351 13.36 11.64 -11.25
C ALA A 351 14.23 12.73 -10.62
N ALA A 352 14.54 12.57 -9.33
CA ALA A 352 15.14 13.62 -8.50
C ALA A 352 15.84 13.04 -7.27
N HIS A 353 16.56 13.89 -6.53
CA HIS A 353 17.01 13.53 -5.19
C HIS A 353 15.82 13.43 -4.24
N GLY A 354 15.79 12.38 -3.44
CA GLY A 354 14.84 12.21 -2.34
C GLY A 354 15.57 12.00 -1.02
N GLN A 355 14.95 12.40 0.08
CA GLN A 355 15.50 12.23 1.42
C GLN A 355 14.37 12.01 2.42
N PHE A 356 14.61 11.18 3.42
CA PHE A 356 13.73 11.03 4.57
C PHE A 356 14.50 11.54 5.80
N TYR A 357 14.01 12.61 6.42
CA TYR A 357 14.57 13.22 7.63
C TYR A 357 13.88 12.70 8.90
N ASP A 358 14.56 12.78 10.04
CA ASP A 358 13.97 12.40 11.33
C ASP A 358 12.80 13.34 11.69
N GLY A 359 11.68 12.75 12.15
CA GLY A 359 10.45 13.47 12.52
C GLY A 359 9.24 13.09 11.64
N PRO A 360 8.15 13.89 11.64
CA PRO A 360 6.89 13.52 10.98
C PRO A 360 7.06 13.26 9.47
N ALA A 361 6.61 12.10 9.00
CA ALA A 361 6.85 11.65 7.63
C ALA A 361 6.33 12.62 6.54
N ASP A 362 5.22 13.33 6.78
CA ASP A 362 4.62 14.24 5.79
C ASP A 362 5.44 15.51 5.54
N SER A 363 6.18 15.99 6.53
CA SER A 363 7.08 17.14 6.37
C SER A 363 8.49 16.72 5.99
N ASN A 364 8.85 15.45 6.20
CA ASN A 364 10.24 15.01 6.20
C ASN A 364 10.59 14.00 5.11
N SER A 365 9.61 13.53 4.34
CA SER A 365 9.84 12.78 3.10
C SER A 365 9.89 13.76 1.93
N VAL A 366 11.09 14.25 1.59
CA VAL A 366 11.26 15.36 0.64
C VAL A 366 11.72 14.88 -0.73
N ILE A 367 11.26 15.59 -1.77
CA ILE A 367 11.73 15.49 -3.14
C ILE A 367 12.32 16.85 -3.53
N ARG A 368 13.57 16.87 -4.00
CA ARG A 368 14.22 18.12 -4.42
C ARG A 368 13.84 18.47 -5.86
N LEU A 369 13.21 19.61 -6.01
CA LEU A 369 12.84 20.25 -7.27
C LEU A 369 13.98 21.16 -7.80
N GLN A 370 13.71 21.87 -8.88
CA GLN A 370 14.61 22.91 -9.41
C GLN A 370 14.92 23.95 -8.32
N ASP A 371 16.11 24.57 -8.40
CA ASP A 371 16.60 25.58 -7.46
C ASP A 371 16.76 25.06 -6.02
N LYS A 372 16.87 23.73 -5.87
CA LYS A 372 17.01 23.02 -4.59
C LYS A 372 15.85 23.25 -3.63
N ARG A 373 14.68 23.65 -4.15
CA ARG A 373 13.43 23.72 -3.37
C ARG A 373 12.91 22.32 -3.12
N GLU A 374 12.20 22.13 -2.01
CA GLU A 374 11.69 20.82 -1.61
C GLU A 374 10.17 20.77 -1.79
N LEU A 375 9.70 19.64 -2.31
CA LEU A 375 8.31 19.22 -2.34
C LEU A 375 8.14 18.09 -1.31
N THR A 376 7.02 18.10 -0.59
CA THR A 376 6.72 17.14 0.48
C THR A 376 5.27 16.70 0.38
N PRO A 377 4.88 15.57 1.01
CA PRO A 377 3.48 15.13 1.02
C PRO A 377 2.50 16.20 1.51
N GLN A 378 2.88 17.04 2.48
CA GLN A 378 2.02 18.14 2.97
C GLN A 378 1.61 19.14 1.87
N HIS A 379 2.42 19.28 0.82
CA HIS A 379 2.11 20.19 -0.28
C HIS A 379 1.01 19.64 -1.21
N LEU A 380 0.58 18.39 -1.05
CA LEU A 380 -0.56 17.84 -1.78
C LEU A 380 -1.92 18.17 -1.12
N ALA A 381 -1.90 18.71 0.10
CA ALA A 381 -3.12 19.11 0.79
C ALA A 381 -3.75 20.33 0.10
N GLY A 382 -4.86 20.11 -0.59
CA GLY A 382 -5.60 21.16 -1.29
C GLY A 382 -6.77 20.58 -2.08
N PRO A 383 -7.92 21.26 -2.13
CA PRO A 383 -9.14 20.69 -2.71
C PRO A 383 -9.00 20.40 -4.21
N GLU A 384 -8.21 21.17 -4.95
CA GLU A 384 -7.96 20.96 -6.38
C GLU A 384 -7.16 19.67 -6.63
N ILE A 385 -6.03 19.52 -5.94
CA ILE A 385 -5.12 18.38 -6.03
C ILE A 385 -5.84 17.10 -5.60
N GLU A 386 -6.42 17.11 -4.40
CA GLU A 386 -7.14 15.96 -3.84
C GLU A 386 -8.30 15.52 -4.74
N ALA A 387 -9.08 16.49 -5.28
CA ALA A 387 -10.18 16.16 -6.17
C ALA A 387 -9.72 15.60 -7.52
N HIS A 388 -8.57 16.04 -8.04
CA HIS A 388 -7.98 15.43 -9.22
C HIS A 388 -7.52 13.99 -8.94
N ILE A 389 -6.76 13.76 -7.87
CA ILE A 389 -6.26 12.42 -7.50
C ILE A 389 -7.43 11.46 -7.28
N HIS A 390 -8.45 11.86 -6.54
CA HIS A 390 -9.62 11.04 -6.24
C HIS A 390 -10.39 10.63 -7.51
N ARG A 391 -10.68 11.58 -8.40
CA ARG A 391 -11.49 11.33 -9.60
C ARG A 391 -10.71 10.60 -10.69
N GLN A 392 -9.46 11.00 -10.93
CA GLN A 392 -8.65 10.47 -12.03
C GLN A 392 -7.96 9.16 -11.66
N ARG A 393 -7.70 8.95 -10.36
CA ARG A 393 -6.90 7.84 -9.83
C ARG A 393 -5.53 7.70 -10.51
N PRO A 394 -4.72 8.77 -10.56
CA PRO A 394 -3.48 8.78 -11.33
C PRO A 394 -2.42 7.82 -10.78
N GLY A 395 -1.47 7.46 -11.65
CA GLY A 395 -0.26 6.71 -11.28
C GLY A 395 0.90 7.65 -10.91
N PHE A 396 1.62 7.32 -9.85
CA PHE A 396 2.77 8.08 -9.38
C PHE A 396 4.01 7.20 -9.40
N PHE A 397 5.05 7.63 -10.13
CA PHE A 397 6.30 6.91 -10.25
C PHE A 397 7.46 7.81 -9.82
N PHE A 398 8.03 7.52 -8.66
CA PHE A 398 9.09 8.34 -8.07
C PHE A 398 10.41 7.59 -8.10
N ASN A 399 11.30 7.99 -8.99
CA ASN A 399 12.74 7.76 -8.91
C ASN A 399 13.37 8.78 -7.97
N ALA A 400 13.02 8.69 -6.69
CA ALA A 400 13.56 9.52 -5.61
C ALA A 400 13.87 8.64 -4.39
N CYS A 401 15.13 8.62 -3.95
CA CYS A 401 15.58 7.82 -2.80
C CYS A 401 14.69 8.04 -1.58
N HIS A 402 14.37 6.97 -0.85
CA HIS A 402 13.53 6.98 0.34
C HIS A 402 12.08 7.43 0.15
N GLY A 403 11.62 7.79 -1.06
CA GLY A 403 10.24 8.24 -1.30
C GLY A 403 9.19 7.17 -1.01
N GLY A 404 9.59 5.88 -0.99
CA GLY A 404 8.70 4.79 -0.60
C GLY A 404 8.49 4.67 0.91
N ARG A 405 9.38 5.25 1.74
CA ARG A 405 9.30 5.10 3.20
C ARG A 405 8.05 5.79 3.73
N GLN A 406 7.42 5.11 4.68
CA GLN A 406 6.33 5.63 5.48
C GLN A 406 6.78 5.74 6.94
N GLY A 407 6.10 6.58 7.70
CA GLY A 407 6.28 6.71 9.14
C GLY A 407 5.02 7.22 9.80
N TRP A 408 5.01 7.46 11.11
CA TRP A 408 3.86 8.11 11.74
C TRP A 408 3.88 9.61 11.41
N ALA A 409 2.70 10.14 11.08
CA ALA A 409 2.39 11.56 11.05
C ALA A 409 1.66 11.94 12.35
N LEU A 410 1.17 13.19 12.44
CA LEU A 410 0.51 13.72 13.64
C LEU A 410 -0.65 12.83 14.12
N THR A 411 -1.33 12.17 13.18
CA THR A 411 -2.63 11.52 13.44
C THR A 411 -2.90 10.27 12.59
N HIS A 412 -1.99 9.92 11.68
CA HIS A 412 -2.13 8.85 10.69
C HIS A 412 -0.75 8.34 10.27
N LEU A 413 -0.70 7.38 9.36
CA LEU A 413 0.53 7.05 8.64
C LEU A 413 0.85 8.20 7.68
N GLY A 414 2.11 8.61 7.58
CA GLY A 414 2.53 9.68 6.69
C GLY A 414 3.55 9.23 5.66
N GLY A 415 3.90 10.16 4.78
CA GLY A 415 4.77 9.93 3.63
C GLY A 415 3.99 9.73 2.33
N TRP A 416 4.69 9.77 1.20
CA TRP A 416 4.09 9.81 -0.14
C TRP A 416 3.09 8.68 -0.41
N ALA A 417 3.41 7.45 -0.01
CA ALA A 417 2.51 6.32 -0.21
C ALA A 417 1.18 6.49 0.52
N ASP A 418 1.19 6.98 1.78
CA ASP A 418 -0.07 7.16 2.50
C ASP A 418 -0.87 8.30 1.89
N THR A 419 -0.28 9.49 1.73
CA THR A 419 -0.98 10.66 1.19
C THR A 419 -1.61 10.36 -0.17
N LEU A 420 -0.84 9.82 -1.12
CA LEU A 420 -1.33 9.58 -2.48
C LEU A 420 -2.41 8.50 -2.56
N ILE A 421 -2.24 7.39 -1.84
CA ILE A 421 -3.20 6.28 -1.87
C ILE A 421 -4.47 6.63 -1.09
N SER A 422 -4.33 7.34 0.04
CA SER A 422 -5.45 7.88 0.82
C SER A 422 -6.28 8.89 0.01
N ASP A 423 -5.65 9.65 -0.89
CA ASP A 423 -6.32 10.59 -1.80
C ASP A 423 -6.91 9.91 -3.05
N GLY A 424 -6.61 8.62 -3.28
CA GLY A 424 -7.24 7.81 -4.32
C GLY A 424 -6.38 7.45 -5.52
N ALA A 425 -5.07 7.68 -5.46
CA ALA A 425 -4.12 7.28 -6.51
C ALA A 425 -4.30 5.82 -6.91
N GLY A 426 -4.16 5.54 -8.21
CA GLY A 426 -4.35 4.18 -8.75
C GLY A 426 -3.10 3.32 -8.63
N LEU A 427 -1.92 3.95 -8.61
CA LEU A 427 -0.64 3.29 -8.54
C LEU A 427 0.39 4.22 -7.88
N PHE A 428 1.24 3.67 -7.00
CA PHE A 428 2.40 4.39 -6.48
C PHE A 428 3.64 3.47 -6.48
N ILE A 429 4.75 3.96 -7.02
CA ILE A 429 6.03 3.25 -7.10
C ILE A 429 7.14 4.18 -6.63
N SER A 430 7.94 3.74 -5.65
CA SER A 430 9.09 4.51 -5.18
C SER A 430 10.10 3.62 -4.43
N PRO A 431 11.41 3.94 -4.45
CA PRO A 431 12.39 3.21 -3.67
C PRO A 431 12.33 3.57 -2.18
N GLN A 432 12.46 2.56 -1.34
CA GLN A 432 12.45 2.60 0.12
C GLN A 432 13.82 2.98 0.72
N TRP A 433 14.88 2.90 -0.06
CA TRP A 433 16.26 3.23 0.35
C TRP A 433 17.07 3.73 -0.84
N GLU A 434 18.36 4.00 -0.64
CA GLU A 434 19.21 4.58 -1.68
C GLU A 434 19.35 3.65 -2.90
N VAL A 435 19.11 4.21 -4.09
CA VAL A 435 19.37 3.60 -5.40
C VAL A 435 20.44 4.41 -6.15
N THR A 436 21.06 3.85 -7.18
CA THR A 436 21.92 4.64 -8.08
C THR A 436 21.10 5.23 -9.22
N ASP A 437 21.54 6.37 -9.75
CA ASP A 437 20.91 7.07 -10.87
C ASP A 437 20.69 6.14 -12.08
N LYS A 438 21.72 5.35 -12.44
CA LYS A 438 21.61 4.36 -13.52
C LYS A 438 20.57 3.27 -13.25
N GLN A 439 20.50 2.77 -12.02
CA GLN A 439 19.53 1.74 -11.67
C GLN A 439 18.10 2.27 -11.65
N ALA A 440 17.91 3.53 -11.23
CA ALA A 440 16.62 4.19 -11.30
C ALA A 440 16.13 4.26 -12.76
N LEU A 441 16.99 4.73 -13.68
CA LEU A 441 16.71 4.74 -15.11
C LEU A 441 16.41 3.34 -15.68
N ASP A 442 17.27 2.35 -15.42
CA ASP A 442 17.12 0.99 -15.95
C ASP A 442 15.82 0.33 -15.43
N PHE A 443 15.46 0.59 -14.17
CA PHE A 443 14.22 0.12 -13.56
C PHE A 443 13.01 0.77 -14.24
N ALA A 444 12.99 2.10 -14.38
CA ALA A 444 11.90 2.82 -15.02
C ALA A 444 11.72 2.42 -16.49
N ALA A 445 12.81 2.37 -17.26
CA ALA A 445 12.77 1.97 -18.67
C ALA A 445 12.21 0.55 -18.84
N THR A 446 12.62 -0.40 -17.98
CA THR A 446 12.10 -1.76 -18.01
C THR A 446 10.63 -1.81 -17.60
N PHE A 447 10.25 -1.09 -16.54
CA PHE A 447 8.88 -1.03 -16.06
C PHE A 447 7.91 -0.50 -17.13
N TYR A 448 8.19 0.69 -17.69
CA TYR A 448 7.36 1.27 -18.75
C TYR A 448 7.32 0.38 -19.99
N GLY A 449 8.47 -0.17 -20.41
CA GLY A 449 8.52 -1.08 -21.57
C GLY A 449 7.64 -2.31 -21.41
N GLN A 450 7.67 -2.96 -20.24
CA GLN A 450 6.84 -4.14 -19.95
C GLN A 450 5.36 -3.79 -19.83
N LEU A 451 5.04 -2.70 -19.14
CA LEU A 451 3.66 -2.25 -18.96
C LEU A 451 3.02 -1.84 -20.30
N LEU A 452 3.75 -1.14 -21.17
CA LEU A 452 3.32 -0.77 -22.53
C LEU A 452 3.24 -1.96 -23.48
N ALA A 453 4.02 -3.03 -23.23
CA ALA A 453 3.88 -4.31 -23.90
C ALA A 453 2.69 -5.14 -23.40
N GLY A 454 1.86 -4.55 -22.53
CA GLY A 454 0.62 -5.13 -22.05
C GLY A 454 0.80 -6.09 -20.88
N GLN A 455 1.97 -6.19 -20.25
CA GLN A 455 2.15 -6.99 -19.02
C GLN A 455 1.38 -6.40 -17.84
N THR A 456 1.11 -7.20 -16.80
CA THR A 456 0.54 -6.66 -15.56
C THR A 456 1.57 -5.80 -14.83
N VAL A 457 1.10 -4.91 -13.94
CA VAL A 457 1.98 -4.11 -13.07
C VAL A 457 2.94 -5.00 -12.30
N ALA A 458 2.47 -6.09 -11.68
CA ALA A 458 3.35 -6.96 -10.90
C ALA A 458 4.42 -7.66 -11.78
N GLN A 459 4.06 -8.05 -13.01
CA GLN A 459 5.00 -8.62 -13.97
C GLN A 459 6.04 -7.59 -14.42
N ALA A 460 5.60 -6.37 -14.77
CA ALA A 460 6.48 -5.28 -15.18
C ALA A 460 7.50 -4.93 -14.09
N VAL A 461 7.06 -4.84 -12.84
CA VAL A 461 7.91 -4.60 -11.67
C VAL A 461 8.89 -5.75 -11.46
N ARG A 462 8.43 -7.00 -11.51
CA ARG A 462 9.31 -8.16 -11.36
C ARG A 462 10.43 -8.16 -12.39
N GLN A 463 10.13 -7.86 -13.65
CA GLN A 463 11.13 -7.73 -14.70
C GLN A 463 12.07 -6.55 -14.45
N ALA A 464 11.57 -5.40 -14.01
CA ALA A 464 12.39 -4.25 -13.65
C ALA A 464 13.37 -4.56 -12.50
N ARG A 465 12.95 -5.31 -11.47
CA ARG A 465 13.85 -5.80 -10.41
C ARG A 465 14.95 -6.70 -10.96
N LEU A 466 14.60 -7.65 -11.84
CA LEU A 466 15.56 -8.57 -12.44
C LEU A 466 16.57 -7.82 -13.34
N ALA A 467 16.12 -6.80 -14.06
CA ALA A 467 16.98 -5.99 -14.93
C ALA A 467 18.04 -5.20 -14.16
N VAL A 468 17.75 -4.79 -12.92
CA VAL A 468 18.69 -4.03 -12.07
C VAL A 468 19.38 -4.89 -11.00
N ARG A 469 19.15 -6.21 -11.02
CA ARG A 469 19.80 -7.17 -10.11
C ARG A 469 21.30 -7.20 -10.42
N ALA A 470 22.09 -6.75 -9.45
CA ALA A 470 23.54 -6.83 -9.49
C ALA A 470 24.03 -7.30 -8.13
N ALA A 471 25.01 -8.21 -8.14
CA ALA A 471 25.60 -8.73 -6.91
C ALA A 471 26.11 -7.57 -6.03
N GLY A 472 25.83 -7.64 -4.74
CA GLY A 472 26.24 -6.68 -3.72
C GLY A 472 25.46 -5.37 -3.72
N ASN A 473 24.39 -5.25 -4.50
CA ASN A 473 23.62 -4.04 -4.62
C ASN A 473 22.15 -4.28 -4.22
N PRO A 474 21.66 -3.68 -3.12
CA PRO A 474 20.30 -3.92 -2.63
C PRO A 474 19.19 -3.20 -3.43
N ALA A 475 19.53 -2.38 -4.44
CA ALA A 475 18.56 -1.53 -5.13
C ALA A 475 17.43 -2.30 -5.85
N TRP A 476 17.70 -3.53 -6.31
CA TRP A 476 16.68 -4.36 -6.96
C TRP A 476 15.52 -4.76 -6.04
N LEU A 477 15.71 -4.68 -4.73
CA LEU A 477 14.65 -4.90 -3.73
C LEU A 477 14.08 -3.59 -3.17
N ALA A 478 14.60 -2.43 -3.59
CA ALA A 478 14.28 -1.13 -2.99
C ALA A 478 12.88 -0.64 -3.29
N TYR A 479 12.36 -0.88 -4.49
CA TYR A 479 11.08 -0.31 -4.90
C TYR A 479 9.94 -0.99 -4.16
N SER A 480 9.09 -0.20 -3.49
CA SER A 480 7.76 -0.66 -3.09
C SER A 480 6.75 -0.28 -4.15
N VAL A 481 5.74 -1.13 -4.35
CA VAL A 481 4.72 -0.94 -5.38
C VAL A 481 3.34 -1.08 -4.76
N TYR A 482 2.59 0.01 -4.78
CA TYR A 482 1.18 0.05 -4.41
C TYR A 482 0.36 0.02 -5.67
N ALA A 483 -0.25 -1.13 -5.98
CA ALA A 483 -1.09 -1.30 -7.16
C ALA A 483 -1.86 -2.62 -7.07
N HIS A 484 -2.91 -2.76 -7.87
CA HIS A 484 -3.49 -4.07 -8.12
C HIS A 484 -2.46 -4.92 -8.89
N PRO A 485 -2.12 -6.15 -8.46
CA PRO A 485 -1.04 -6.93 -9.10
C PRO A 485 -1.33 -7.25 -10.56
N ASN A 486 -2.61 -7.48 -10.88
CA ASN A 486 -3.09 -7.74 -12.24
C ASN A 486 -3.49 -6.48 -13.02
N ALA A 487 -3.21 -5.28 -12.50
CA ALA A 487 -3.50 -4.05 -13.24
C ALA A 487 -2.76 -4.01 -14.57
N ARG A 488 -3.40 -3.47 -15.61
CA ARG A 488 -2.81 -3.21 -16.94
C ARG A 488 -3.17 -1.80 -17.39
N LEU A 489 -2.45 -1.29 -18.40
CA LEU A 489 -2.90 -0.10 -19.10
C LEU A 489 -4.22 -0.40 -19.81
N ARG A 490 -5.14 0.57 -19.78
CA ARG A 490 -6.36 0.52 -20.57
C ARG A 490 -5.99 0.54 -22.06
N GLU A 491 -6.63 -0.33 -22.83
CA GLU A 491 -6.46 -0.42 -24.29
C GLU A 491 -6.95 0.82 -25.03
#